data_AF-A0A953X4Y4-F1
#
_entry.id   AF-A0A953X4Y4-F1
#
_cell.length_a   1.000
_cell.length_b   1.000
_cell.length_c   1.000
_cell.angle_alpha   90.00
_cell.angle_beta   90.00
_cell.angle_gamma   90.00
#
_symmetry.space_group_name_H-M   'P 1'
#
loop_
_entity.id
_entity.type
_entity.pdbx_description
1 polymer ?
#
loop_
_entity_poly.entity_id
_entity_poly.type
_entity_poly.pdbx_seq_one_letter_code
_entity_poly.pdbx_strand_id
1 'polypeptide(L)'
;MSDDWKWWSGSNDEWYTESHDTRDEAIQSLEGEGGYIIEARQGPVSLSDYFDADDFLTIADETLSDSDLGHPEGDALFECSPEQAADLETRVRAAIDAWQEAHGLKFVPAMFTASRNAEYINPDPEEVDRELRG
;
A
#
# COMPACT_ATOMS: atom_id res chain seq x y z
N MET A 1 14.38 -19.40 -0.05
CA MET A 1 13.45 -18.26 -0.12
C MET A 1 14.26 -17.13 -0.70
N SER A 2 13.96 -16.68 -1.92
CA SER A 2 14.59 -15.46 -2.40
C SER A 2 14.08 -14.34 -1.50
N ASP A 3 14.98 -13.61 -0.86
CA ASP A 3 14.63 -12.36 -0.20
C ASP A 3 14.20 -11.41 -1.32
N ASP A 4 12.90 -11.24 -1.55
CA ASP A 4 12.31 -10.31 -2.54
C ASP A 4 12.58 -8.82 -2.20
N TRP A 5 13.54 -8.56 -1.31
CA TRP A 5 14.04 -7.25 -0.95
C TRP A 5 14.96 -6.74 -2.05
N LYS A 6 14.66 -5.53 -2.51
CA LYS A 6 15.49 -4.76 -3.44
C LYS A 6 15.80 -3.40 -2.84
N TRP A 7 16.88 -2.80 -3.28
CA TRP A 7 17.14 -1.39 -3.05
C TRP A 7 16.45 -0.57 -4.12
N TRP A 8 15.75 0.47 -3.73
CA TRP A 8 15.05 1.35 -4.66
C TRP A 8 15.59 2.75 -4.55
N SER A 9 15.66 3.47 -5.66
CA SER A 9 16.10 4.86 -5.73
C SER A 9 14.99 5.76 -6.27
N GLY A 10 14.93 7.00 -5.79
CA GLY A 10 13.92 7.99 -6.17
C GLY A 10 14.40 9.42 -5.95
N SER A 11 13.80 10.36 -6.67
CA SER A 11 14.10 11.79 -6.54
C SER A 11 13.44 12.43 -5.31
N ASN A 12 12.47 11.74 -4.70
CA ASN A 12 11.83 12.12 -3.44
C ASN A 12 11.56 10.87 -2.58
N ASP A 13 11.13 11.08 -1.34
CA ASP A 13 10.86 10.01 -0.37
C ASP A 13 9.51 9.29 -0.59
N GLU A 14 8.73 9.70 -1.59
CA GLU A 14 7.40 9.16 -1.93
C GLU A 14 7.43 8.24 -3.17
N TRP A 15 8.29 8.52 -4.13
CA TRP A 15 8.33 7.89 -5.45
C TRP A 15 9.70 7.29 -5.73
N TYR A 16 9.78 5.96 -5.64
CA TYR A 16 10.98 5.19 -6.00
C TYR A 16 10.74 4.49 -7.34
N THR A 17 11.58 4.80 -8.33
CA THR A 17 11.33 4.45 -9.74
C THR A 17 12.19 3.31 -10.24
N GLU A 18 13.35 3.09 -9.63
CA GLU A 18 14.32 2.07 -10.06
C GLU A 18 14.66 1.12 -8.92
N SER A 19 14.87 -0.16 -9.24
CA SER A 19 15.18 -1.22 -8.28
C SER A 19 16.53 -1.87 -8.59
N HIS A 20 17.28 -2.18 -7.54
CA HIS A 20 18.68 -2.62 -7.58
C HIS A 20 18.91 -3.79 -6.61
N ASP A 21 19.94 -4.59 -6.88
CA ASP A 21 20.28 -5.73 -6.02
C ASP A 21 21.03 -5.28 -4.76
N THR A 22 21.73 -4.15 -4.83
CA THR A 22 22.57 -3.64 -3.74
C THR A 22 22.32 -2.17 -3.45
N ARG A 23 22.66 -1.75 -2.22
CA ARG A 23 22.62 -0.34 -1.80
C ARG A 23 23.50 0.54 -2.68
N ASP A 24 24.69 0.06 -3.01
CA ASP A 24 25.69 0.84 -3.75
C ASP A 24 25.26 1.09 -5.21
N GLU A 25 24.55 0.14 -5.83
CA GLU A 25 23.93 0.34 -7.15
C GLU A 25 22.83 1.40 -7.10
N ALA A 26 21.97 1.37 -6.07
CA ALA A 26 20.92 2.37 -5.87
C ALA A 26 21.46 3.78 -5.59
N ILE A 27 22.65 3.89 -5.02
CA ILE A 27 23.35 5.18 -4.87
C ILE A 27 23.93 5.64 -6.19
N GLN A 28 24.56 4.73 -6.94
CA GLN A 28 25.14 5.04 -8.24
C GLN A 28 24.08 5.48 -9.25
N SER A 29 22.86 4.94 -9.19
CA SER A 29 21.76 5.35 -10.07
C SER A 29 21.24 6.76 -9.79
N LEU A 30 21.64 7.40 -8.68
CA LEU A 30 21.36 8.81 -8.45
C LEU A 30 22.33 9.74 -9.18
N GLU A 31 23.36 9.20 -9.84
CA GLU A 31 24.32 9.93 -10.68
C GLU A 31 24.81 11.23 -10.04
N GLY A 32 25.12 11.19 -8.73
CA GLY A 32 25.60 12.32 -7.94
C GLY A 32 24.66 13.52 -7.80
N GLU A 33 23.44 13.49 -8.35
CA GLU A 33 22.40 14.53 -8.15
C GLU A 33 21.81 14.52 -6.73
N GLY A 34 22.04 13.43 -5.99
CA GLY A 34 21.42 13.18 -4.69
C GLY A 34 19.96 12.73 -4.82
N GLY A 35 19.40 12.23 -3.72
CA GLY A 35 18.06 11.64 -3.75
C GLY A 35 17.82 10.70 -2.59
N TYR A 36 16.82 9.83 -2.72
CA TYR A 36 16.40 8.92 -1.68
C TYR A 36 16.61 7.48 -2.13
N ILE A 37 17.08 6.66 -1.19
CA ILE A 37 17.15 5.21 -1.37
C ILE A 37 16.37 4.51 -0.25
N ILE A 38 15.84 3.33 -0.54
CA ILE A 38 15.13 2.52 0.45
C ILE A 38 15.30 1.03 0.13
N GLU A 39 15.37 0.18 1.14
CA GLU A 39 15.27 -1.26 0.93
C GLU A 39 13.81 -1.67 1.11
N ALA A 40 13.19 -2.20 0.06
CA ALA A 40 11.77 -2.53 0.07
C ALA A 40 11.47 -3.78 -0.75
N ARG A 41 10.35 -4.43 -0.41
CA ARG A 41 9.82 -5.56 -1.17
C ARG A 41 8.39 -5.32 -1.63
N GLN A 42 8.11 -5.79 -2.84
CA GLN A 42 6.75 -5.90 -3.38
C GLN A 42 6.34 -7.36 -3.35
N GLY A 43 5.10 -7.62 -2.95
CA GLY A 43 4.59 -8.97 -2.83
C GLY A 43 3.07 -8.99 -2.95
N PRO A 44 2.49 -10.17 -3.22
CA PRO A 44 1.05 -10.32 -3.11
C PRO A 44 0.61 -10.04 -1.67
N VAL A 45 -0.47 -9.28 -1.51
CA VAL A 45 -1.18 -9.12 -0.23
C VAL A 45 -2.55 -9.80 -0.34
N SER A 46 -3.18 -10.08 0.79
CA SER A 46 -4.52 -10.68 0.79
C SER A 46 -5.53 -9.57 0.52
N LEU A 47 -6.49 -9.79 -0.39
CA LEU A 47 -7.56 -8.82 -0.64
C LEU A 47 -8.45 -8.67 0.61
N SER A 48 -8.57 -9.74 1.38
CA SER A 48 -9.29 -9.79 2.64
C SER A 48 -8.77 -8.79 3.67
N ASP A 49 -7.47 -8.42 3.65
CA ASP A 49 -6.89 -7.41 4.55
C ASP A 49 -7.53 -6.02 4.39
N TYR A 50 -8.22 -5.78 3.26
CA TYR A 50 -8.91 -4.53 2.97
C TYR A 50 -10.42 -4.57 3.24
N PHE A 51 -10.96 -5.70 3.71
CA PHE A 51 -12.32 -5.77 4.19
C PHE A 51 -12.36 -5.39 5.67
N ASP A 52 -13.08 -4.32 6.01
CA ASP A 52 -13.38 -3.89 7.37
C ASP A 52 -14.90 -3.90 7.56
N ALA A 53 -15.38 -4.58 8.60
CA ALA A 53 -16.81 -4.76 8.82
C ALA A 53 -17.51 -3.47 9.27
N ASP A 54 -16.86 -2.63 10.07
CA ASP A 54 -17.43 -1.38 10.56
C ASP A 54 -17.57 -0.36 9.42
N ASP A 55 -16.53 -0.20 8.58
CA ASP A 55 -16.58 0.64 7.38
C ASP A 55 -17.66 0.15 6.41
N PHE A 56 -17.75 -1.17 6.18
CA PHE A 56 -18.75 -1.75 5.29
C PHE A 56 -20.19 -1.48 5.78
N LEU A 57 -20.45 -1.67 7.08
CA LEU A 57 -21.76 -1.40 7.67
C LEU A 57 -22.10 0.09 7.65
N THR A 58 -21.12 0.96 7.90
CA THR A 58 -21.29 2.41 7.83
C THR A 58 -21.64 2.86 6.41
N ILE A 59 -20.89 2.41 5.41
CA ILE A 59 -21.17 2.73 4.00
C ILE A 59 -22.57 2.26 3.60
N ALA A 60 -22.99 1.08 4.08
CA ALA A 60 -24.32 0.55 3.80
C ALA A 60 -25.43 1.44 4.39
N ASP A 61 -25.27 1.89 5.63
CA ASP A 61 -26.25 2.75 6.32
C ASP A 61 -26.31 4.15 5.68
N GLU A 62 -25.16 4.75 5.36
CA GLU A 62 -25.08 6.04 4.66
C GLU A 62 -25.72 5.98 3.27
N THR A 63 -25.41 4.93 2.49
CA THR A 63 -25.95 4.76 1.12
C THR A 63 -27.47 4.64 1.13
N LEU A 64 -28.04 3.99 2.15
CA LEU A 64 -29.48 3.82 2.29
C LEU A 64 -30.15 5.09 2.84
N SER A 65 -29.48 5.81 3.73
CA SER A 65 -29.94 7.10 4.25
C SER A 65 -30.04 8.17 3.15
N ASP A 66 -29.11 8.17 2.20
CA ASP A 66 -29.11 9.07 1.04
C ASP A 66 -30.05 8.61 -0.10
N SER A 67 -30.77 7.51 0.08
CA SER A 67 -31.69 6.98 -0.93
C SER A 67 -33.01 7.74 -0.94
N ASP A 68 -33.50 8.12 -2.13
CA ASP A 68 -34.88 8.62 -2.34
C ASP A 68 -35.98 7.60 -1.96
N LEU A 69 -35.58 6.36 -1.65
CA LEU A 69 -36.45 5.29 -1.18
C LEU A 69 -36.46 5.16 0.36
N GLY A 70 -35.66 5.96 1.07
CA GLY A 70 -35.58 5.97 2.53
C GLY A 70 -36.86 6.48 3.19
N HIS A 71 -37.24 5.86 4.31
CA HIS A 71 -38.37 6.33 5.10
C HIS A 71 -37.91 7.47 6.02
N PRO A 72 -38.56 8.64 6.04
CA PRO A 72 -38.10 9.82 6.80
C PRO A 72 -38.15 9.64 8.33
N GLU A 73 -38.80 8.58 8.82
CA GLU A 73 -38.83 8.18 10.24
C GLU A 73 -38.19 6.80 10.47
N GLY A 74 -37.29 6.35 9.58
CA GLY A 74 -36.58 5.09 9.75
C GLY A 74 -35.54 5.17 10.87
N ASP A 75 -35.59 4.22 11.81
CA ASP A 75 -34.50 3.99 12.78
C ASP A 75 -33.28 3.36 12.08
N ALA A 76 -32.14 3.28 12.81
CA ALA A 76 -30.91 2.64 12.36
C ALA A 76 -31.20 1.29 11.66
N LEU A 77 -30.70 1.11 10.45
CA LEU A 77 -31.11 0.00 9.58
C LEU A 77 -30.54 -1.35 10.02
N PHE A 78 -29.46 -1.34 10.80
CA PHE A 78 -28.77 -2.55 11.24
C PHE A 78 -28.04 -2.35 12.58
N GLU A 79 -28.62 -2.85 13.66
CA GLU A 79 -27.94 -2.89 14.97
C GLU A 79 -26.96 -4.07 15.02
N CYS A 80 -25.67 -3.78 14.97
CA CYS A 80 -24.59 -4.76 15.05
C CYS A 80 -23.76 -4.53 16.33
N SER A 81 -23.58 -5.56 17.16
CA SER A 81 -22.63 -5.46 18.27
C SER A 81 -21.18 -5.54 17.76
N PRO A 82 -20.18 -5.01 18.50
CA PRO A 82 -18.77 -5.13 18.12
C PRO A 82 -18.32 -6.58 17.91
N GLU A 83 -18.83 -7.53 18.71
CA GLU A 83 -18.53 -8.95 18.55
C GLU A 83 -19.13 -9.55 17.27
N GLN A 84 -20.31 -9.07 16.87
CA GLN A 84 -20.95 -9.50 15.62
C GLN A 84 -20.23 -8.91 14.40
N ALA A 85 -19.76 -7.66 14.47
CA ALA A 85 -18.94 -7.04 13.43
C ALA A 85 -17.61 -7.80 13.25
N ALA A 86 -16.94 -8.15 14.36
CA ALA A 86 -15.70 -8.92 14.32
C ALA A 86 -15.91 -10.35 13.76
N ASP A 87 -17.03 -11.02 14.08
CA ASP A 87 -17.38 -12.33 13.49
C ASP A 87 -17.67 -12.20 11.99
N LEU A 88 -18.40 -11.16 11.57
CA LEU A 88 -18.65 -10.86 10.16
C LEU A 88 -17.33 -10.66 9.40
N GLU A 89 -16.44 -9.83 9.92
CA GLU A 89 -15.11 -9.57 9.36
C GLU A 89 -14.34 -10.88 9.16
N THR A 90 -14.25 -11.69 10.21
CA THR A 90 -13.55 -12.99 10.15
C THR A 90 -14.12 -13.89 9.05
N ARG A 91 -15.44 -13.98 8.94
CA ARG A 91 -16.10 -14.86 7.95
C ARG A 91 -15.93 -14.36 6.53
N VAL A 92 -16.11 -13.06 6.29
CA VAL A 92 -16.00 -12.48 4.97
C VAL A 92 -14.55 -12.53 4.48
N ARG A 93 -13.59 -12.21 5.35
CA ARG A 93 -12.15 -12.35 5.03
C ARG A 93 -11.81 -13.78 4.63
N ALA A 94 -12.24 -14.77 5.40
CA ALA A 94 -12.02 -16.18 5.07
C ALA A 94 -12.67 -16.59 3.73
N ALA A 95 -13.85 -16.05 3.40
CA ALA A 95 -14.51 -16.30 2.12
C ALA A 95 -13.77 -15.65 0.95
N ILE A 96 -13.24 -14.43 1.13
CA ILE A 96 -12.40 -13.73 0.15
C ILE A 96 -11.12 -14.54 -0.11
N ASP A 97 -10.44 -15.00 0.95
CA ASP A 97 -9.22 -15.81 0.84
C ASP A 97 -9.46 -17.10 0.08
N ALA A 98 -10.52 -17.84 0.45
CA ALA A 98 -10.90 -19.09 -0.22
C ALA A 98 -11.24 -18.86 -1.71
N TRP A 99 -11.91 -17.75 -2.03
CA TRP A 99 -12.19 -17.36 -3.40
C TRP A 99 -10.90 -17.01 -4.16
N GLN A 100 -9.99 -16.23 -3.59
CA GLN A 100 -8.71 -15.92 -4.22
C GLN A 100 -7.90 -17.19 -4.49
N GLU A 101 -7.83 -18.11 -3.52
CA GLU A 101 -7.11 -19.38 -3.65
C GLU A 101 -7.73 -20.25 -4.75
N ALA A 102 -9.05 -20.43 -4.75
CA ALA A 102 -9.76 -21.26 -5.71
C ALA A 102 -9.56 -20.80 -7.17
N HIS A 103 -9.30 -19.51 -7.37
CA HIS A 103 -9.11 -18.90 -8.69
C HIS A 103 -7.64 -18.55 -9.00
N GLY A 104 -6.70 -18.79 -8.08
CA GLY A 104 -5.30 -18.41 -8.24
C GLY A 104 -5.08 -16.91 -8.39
N LEU A 105 -5.97 -16.09 -7.82
CA LEU A 105 -5.93 -14.63 -7.93
C LEU A 105 -4.93 -14.06 -6.93
N LYS A 106 -3.99 -13.26 -7.45
CA LYS A 106 -3.02 -12.52 -6.64
C LYS A 106 -3.37 -11.04 -6.67
N PHE A 107 -3.51 -10.44 -5.49
CA PHE A 107 -3.63 -9.00 -5.36
C PHE A 107 -2.22 -8.43 -5.15
N VAL A 108 -1.66 -7.85 -6.20
CA VAL A 108 -0.30 -7.27 -6.20
C VAL A 108 -0.45 -5.76 -6.32
N PRO A 109 -0.44 -5.02 -5.19
CA PRO A 109 -0.58 -3.58 -5.24
C PRO A 109 0.68 -2.94 -5.84
N ALA A 110 0.53 -1.74 -6.40
CA ALA A 110 1.67 -0.96 -6.91
C ALA A 110 2.54 -0.33 -5.79
N MET A 111 2.40 -0.80 -4.55
CA MET A 111 3.05 -0.26 -3.35
C MET A 111 4.00 -1.28 -2.71
N PHE A 112 4.91 -0.81 -1.89
CA PHE A 112 5.74 -1.67 -1.07
C PHE A 112 4.91 -2.33 0.04
N THR A 113 5.11 -3.63 0.22
CA THR A 113 4.45 -4.43 1.27
C THR A 113 5.26 -4.45 2.57
N ALA A 114 6.55 -4.12 2.48
CA ALA A 114 7.43 -3.83 3.61
C ALA A 114 8.61 -2.98 3.13
N SER A 115 9.13 -2.14 4.02
CA SER A 115 10.31 -1.32 3.77
C SER A 115 11.20 -1.22 5.02
N ARG A 116 12.49 -0.92 4.80
CA ARG A 116 13.50 -0.66 5.83
C ARG A 116 14.66 0.17 5.24
N ASN A 117 15.56 0.63 6.10
CA ASN A 117 16.82 1.28 5.70
C ASN A 117 16.65 2.47 4.72
N ALA A 118 15.58 3.26 4.89
CA ALA A 118 15.38 4.48 4.12
C ALA A 118 16.47 5.51 4.44
N GLU A 119 17.02 6.15 3.41
CA GLU A 119 18.15 7.06 3.53
C GLU A 119 18.10 8.15 2.45
N TYR A 120 18.52 9.37 2.82
CA TYR A 120 18.77 10.46 1.88
C TYR A 120 20.26 10.54 1.55
N ILE A 121 20.58 10.61 0.26
CA ILE A 121 21.93 10.74 -0.29
C ILE A 121 22.10 12.18 -0.76
N ASN A 122 23.10 12.88 -0.20
CA ASN A 122 23.41 14.23 -0.63
C ASN A 122 23.99 14.24 -2.05
N PRO A 123 23.73 15.29 -2.85
CA PRO A 123 24.42 15.49 -4.12
C PRO A 123 25.94 15.56 -3.95
N ASP A 124 26.68 15.10 -4.95
CA ASP A 124 28.11 15.32 -5.05
C ASP A 124 28.38 16.80 -5.40
N PRO A 125 29.07 17.56 -4.53
CA PRO A 125 29.37 18.96 -4.80
C PRO A 125 30.18 19.20 -6.09
N GLU A 126 30.93 18.21 -6.60
CA GLU A 126 31.68 18.36 -7.85
C GLU A 126 30.80 18.24 -9.10
N GLU A 127 29.71 17.47 -9.07
CA GLU A 127 28.78 17.36 -10.19
C GLU A 127 27.83 18.55 -10.28
N VAL A 128 27.37 19.07 -9.13
CA VAL A 128 26.56 20.30 -9.08
C VAL A 128 27.33 21.50 -9.67
N ASP A 129 28.64 21.62 -9.41
CA ASP A 129 29.48 22.68 -9.97
C ASP A 129 29.76 22.49 -11.49
N ARG A 130 29.69 21.26 -12.00
CA ARG A 130 29.81 20.97 -13.44
C ARG A 130 28.55 21.42 -14.20
N GLU A 131 27.35 21.16 -13.67
CA GLU A 131 26.10 21.61 -14.29
C GLU A 131 25.95 23.14 -14.30
N LEU A 132 26.37 23.82 -13.24
CA LEU A 132 26.32 25.28 -13.16
C LEU A 132 27.30 25.98 -14.12
N ARG A 133 28.26 25.26 -14.69
CA ARG A 133 29.30 25.77 -15.59
C ARG A 133 29.14 25.33 -17.05
N GLY A 134 28.16 24.47 -17.36
CA GLY A 134 27.78 24.07 -18.72
C GLY A 134 26.74 25.01 -19.33
#